data_AF-A0A7K8WZ79-F1
#
_entry.id   AF-A0A7K8WZ79-F1
#
_cell.length_a   1.000
_cell.length_b   1.000
_cell.length_c   1.000
_cell.angle_alpha   90.00
_cell.angle_beta   90.00
_cell.angle_gamma   90.00
#
_symmetry.space_group_name_H-M   'P 1'
#
loop_
_entity.id
_entity.type
_entity.pdbx_description
1 polymer ?
#
loop_
_entity_poly.entity_id
_entity_poly.type
_entity_poly.pdbx_seq_one_letter_code
_entity_poly.pdbx_strand_id
1 'polypeptide(L)'
;GVWSGPVPTCGEVNCPVPLVQNGRIVSPRSAYMHQDTVTFECEPGYVLRGHRVVQCQLNNTWEPPVPVCEQGKCPNRALNVNLPL
;
A
#
# COMPACT_ATOMS: atom_id res chain seq x y z
N GLY A 1 -37.00 22.26 14.44
CA GLY A 1 -36.45 21.02 14.99
C GLY A 1 -35.05 21.30 15.48
N VAL A 2 -34.74 20.91 16.71
CA VAL A 2 -33.39 21.03 17.27
C VAL A 2 -32.72 19.68 17.09
N TRP A 3 -31.57 19.67 16.42
CA TRP A 3 -30.74 18.47 16.33
C TRP A 3 -30.19 18.15 17.73
N SER A 4 -30.69 17.08 18.34
CA SER A 4 -30.27 16.59 19.66
C SER A 4 -29.23 15.49 19.48
N GLY A 5 -27.99 15.87 19.18
CA GLY A 5 -26.87 14.94 19.11
C GLY A 5 -25.55 15.68 19.33
N PRO A 6 -24.53 15.05 19.92
CA PRO A 6 -23.21 15.65 19.98
C PRO A 6 -22.76 15.96 18.54
N VAL A 7 -22.27 17.18 18.33
CA VAL A 7 -21.64 17.56 17.05
C VAL A 7 -20.56 16.52 16.76
N PRO A 8 -20.56 15.85 15.59
CA PRO A 8 -19.50 14.91 15.27
C PRO A 8 -18.19 15.68 15.30
N THR A 9 -17.34 15.35 16.26
CA THR A 9 -16.00 15.92 16.35
C THR A 9 -15.30 15.55 15.05
N CYS A 10 -14.90 16.54 14.25
CA CYS A 10 -13.92 16.34 13.20
C CYS A 10 -12.62 15.96 13.92
N GLY A 11 -12.48 14.69 14.27
CA GLY A 11 -11.19 14.14 14.65
C GLY A 11 -10.27 14.36 13.46
N GLU A 12 -9.07 14.89 13.73
CA GLU A 12 -8.03 14.97 12.71
C GLU A 12 -7.79 13.54 12.23
N VAL A 13 -8.27 13.20 11.04
CA VAL A 13 -7.95 11.91 10.42
C VAL A 13 -6.48 11.96 10.11
N ASN A 14 -5.71 11.13 10.80
CA ASN A 14 -4.27 11.07 10.67
C ASN A 14 -3.91 9.59 10.48
N CYS A 15 -3.87 9.16 9.22
CA CYS A 15 -3.44 7.81 8.92
C CYS A 15 -1.94 7.68 9.22
N PRO A 16 -1.52 6.61 9.89
CA PRO A 16 -0.10 6.39 10.16
C PRO A 16 0.66 6.26 8.85
N VAL A 17 1.91 6.73 8.83
CA VAL A 17 2.79 6.56 7.68
C VAL A 17 2.92 5.06 7.38
N PRO A 18 2.44 4.57 6.23
CA PRO A 18 2.41 3.14 5.96
C PRO A 18 3.83 2.62 5.72
N LEU A 19 4.10 1.40 6.17
CA LEU A 19 5.39 0.73 5.99
C LEU A 19 5.21 -0.42 4.99
N VAL A 20 6.11 -0.50 4.02
CA VAL A 20 6.19 -1.60 3.06
C VAL A 20 7.59 -2.21 3.12
N GLN A 21 7.68 -3.52 3.28
CA GLN A 21 8.96 -4.23 3.26
C GLN A 21 9.41 -4.47 1.82
N ASN A 22 10.71 -4.32 1.52
CA ASN A 22 11.29 -4.50 0.17
C ASN A 22 10.60 -3.63 -0.91
N GLY A 23 10.16 -2.44 -0.49
CA GLY A 23 9.50 -1.47 -1.34
C GLY A 23 9.62 -0.08 -0.74
N ARG A 24 9.05 0.90 -1.44
CA ARG A 24 9.03 2.30 -1.05
C ARG A 24 7.69 2.95 -1.37
N ILE A 25 7.45 4.08 -0.70
CA ILE A 25 6.41 5.02 -1.10
C ILE A 25 7.00 5.94 -2.17
N VAL A 26 6.28 6.14 -3.28
CA VAL A 26 6.75 6.98 -4.40
C VAL A 26 6.89 8.46 -4.00
N SER A 27 5.98 8.96 -3.15
CA SER A 27 5.98 10.34 -2.69
C SER A 27 5.60 10.40 -1.20
N PRO A 28 6.53 10.08 -0.28
CA PRO A 28 6.23 10.01 1.14
C PRO A 28 5.93 11.42 1.72
N ARG A 29 4.97 11.47 2.63
CA ARG A 29 4.64 12.66 3.44
C ARG A 29 4.84 12.36 4.92
N SER A 30 4.97 13.40 5.74
CA SER A 30 5.04 13.29 7.20
C SER A 30 3.70 12.95 7.85
N ALA A 31 2.58 13.26 7.19
CA ALA A 31 1.23 12.96 7.64
C ALA A 31 0.29 12.75 6.45
N TYR A 32 -0.78 11.97 6.67
CA TYR A 32 -1.81 11.71 5.66
C TYR A 32 -3.21 11.95 6.25
N MET A 33 -4.02 12.71 5.52
CA MET A 33 -5.39 13.03 5.89
C MET A 33 -6.39 12.11 5.20
N HIS A 34 -7.65 12.16 5.64
CA HIS A 34 -8.75 11.47 4.96
C HIS A 34 -8.72 11.75 3.45
N GLN A 35 -8.94 10.70 2.64
CA GLN A 35 -8.87 10.72 1.17
C GLN A 35 -7.47 10.92 0.57
N ASP A 36 -6.42 11.12 1.37
CA ASP A 36 -5.06 11.06 0.82
C ASP A 36 -4.76 9.65 0.31
N THR A 37 -4.07 9.58 -0.83
CA THR A 37 -3.66 8.34 -1.45
C THR A 37 -2.16 8.18 -1.42
N VAL A 38 -1.70 6.95 -1.19
CA VAL A 38 -0.29 6.59 -1.18
C VAL A 38 -0.03 5.56 -2.27
N THR A 39 0.99 5.80 -3.09
CA THR A 39 1.44 4.86 -4.13
C THR A 39 2.69 4.14 -3.67
N PHE A 40 2.70 2.81 -3.80
CA PHE A 40 3.82 1.95 -3.47
C PHE A 40 4.52 1.43 -4.72
N GLU A 41 5.82 1.21 -4.57
CA GLU A 41 6.68 0.64 -5.59
C GLU A 41 7.64 -0.35 -4.92
N CYS A 42 7.79 -1.54 -5.49
CA CYS A 42 8.69 -2.56 -4.96
C CYS A 42 10.12 -2.36 -5.43
N GLU A 43 11.08 -2.80 -4.63
CA GLU A 43 12.49 -2.82 -5.02
C GLU A 43 12.74 -3.79 -6.19
N PRO A 44 13.81 -3.59 -6.97
CA PRO A 44 14.15 -4.50 -8.06
C PRO A 44 14.26 -5.95 -7.59
N GLY A 45 13.61 -6.87 -8.31
CA GLY A 45 13.54 -8.29 -7.94
C GLY A 45 12.36 -8.66 -7.04
N TYR A 46 11.58 -7.68 -6.58
CA TYR A 46 10.33 -7.90 -5.86
C TYR A 46 9.12 -7.53 -6.71
N VAL A 47 8.01 -8.22 -6.48
CA VAL A 47 6.74 -8.04 -7.18
C VAL A 47 5.68 -7.59 -6.18
N LEU A 48 4.95 -6.53 -6.56
CA LEU A 48 3.89 -5.97 -5.74
C LEU A 48 2.68 -6.91 -5.73
N ARG A 49 2.31 -7.38 -4.53
CA ARG A 49 1.11 -8.17 -4.28
C ARG A 49 0.08 -7.32 -3.55
N GLY A 50 -1.09 -7.16 -4.19
CA GLY A 50 -2.19 -6.33 -3.69
C GLY A 50 -2.34 -5.06 -4.53
N HIS A 51 -2.77 -3.97 -3.90
CA HIS A 51 -3.07 -2.72 -4.59
C HIS A 51 -1.89 -1.76 -4.52
N ARG A 52 -1.46 -1.25 -5.68
CA ARG A 52 -0.39 -0.26 -5.77
C ARG A 52 -0.75 1.08 -5.11
N VAL A 53 -2.02 1.42 -5.05
CA VAL A 53 -2.54 2.65 -4.44
C VAL A 53 -3.49 2.28 -3.32
N VAL A 54 -3.31 2.92 -2.16
CA VAL A 54 -4.19 2.82 -1.00
C VAL A 54 -4.69 4.21 -0.63
N GLN A 55 -5.83 4.29 0.05
CA GLN A 55 -6.45 5.54 0.47
C GLN A 55 -6.70 5.56 1.98
N CYS A 56 -6.42 6.70 2.60
CA CYS A 56 -6.67 6.92 4.01
C CYS A 56 -8.18 7.09 4.28
N GLN A 57 -8.69 6.26 5.17
CA GLN A 57 -10.10 6.21 5.57
C GLN A 57 -10.36 7.01 6.85
N LEU A 58 -11.63 7.32 7.11
CA LEU A 58 -12.09 8.07 8.30
C LEU A 58 -11.78 7.38 9.63
N ASN A 59 -11.57 6.06 9.62
CA ASN A 59 -11.20 5.25 10.78
C ASN A 59 -9.67 5.19 11.00
N ASN A 60 -8.89 6.05 10.34
CA ASN A 60 -7.43 6.07 10.36
C ASN A 60 -6.78 4.78 9.82
N THR A 61 -7.45 4.03 8.95
CA THR A 61 -6.88 2.87 8.27
C THR A 61 -6.62 3.14 6.79
N TRP A 62 -5.79 2.28 6.20
CA TRP A 62 -5.53 2.28 4.77
C TRP A 62 -6.41 1.25 4.08
N GLU A 63 -7.20 1.72 3.10
CA GLU A 63 -8.02 0.84 2.27
C GLU A 63 -7.81 1.13 0.78
N PRO A 64 -7.57 0.10 -0.04
CA PRO A 64 -7.29 -1.29 0.34
C PRO A 64 -6.05 -1.44 1.25
N PRO A 65 -5.85 -2.60 1.91
CA PRO A 65 -4.70 -2.81 2.80
C PRO A 65 -3.35 -2.55 2.12
N VAL A 66 -2.36 -2.13 2.91
CA VAL A 66 -0.99 -1.87 2.45
C VAL A 66 -0.45 -3.12 1.71
N PRO A 67 0.08 -2.97 0.49
CA PRO A 67 0.55 -4.10 -0.31
C PRO A 67 1.83 -4.71 0.27
N VAL A 68 2.14 -5.92 -0.17
CA VAL A 68 3.38 -6.63 0.19
C VAL A 68 4.24 -6.76 -1.07
N CYS A 69 5.54 -6.47 -0.94
CA CYS A 69 6.51 -6.79 -1.99
C CYS A 69 7.10 -8.17 -1.70
N GLU A 70 6.69 -9.15 -2.48
CA GLU A 70 7.20 -10.53 -2.39
C GLU A 70 8.34 -10.70 -3.39
N GLN A 71 9.34 -11.54 -3.09
CA GLN A 71 10.37 -11.84 -4.08
C GLN A 71 9.69 -12.37 -5.34
N GLY A 72 9.97 -11.71 -6.46
CA GLY A 72 9.58 -12.23 -7.75
C GLY A 72 10.21 -13.60 -7.85
N LYS A 73 9.38 -14.63 -8.04
CA LYS A 73 9.93 -15.88 -8.58
C LYS A 73 10.56 -15.46 -9.89
N CYS A 74 11.89 -15.47 -9.97
CA CYS A 74 12.54 -15.62 -11.25
C CYS A 74 11.76 -16.73 -11.95
N PRO A 75 11.36 -16.59 -13.23
CA PRO A 75 11.02 -17.77 -13.98
C PRO A 75 12.24 -18.65 -13.80
N ASN A 76 12.08 -19.72 -13.01
CA ASN A 76 13.10 -20.73 -12.93
C ASN A 76 13.32 -21.03 -14.39
N ARG A 77 14.52 -20.73 -14.87
CA ARG A 77 15.09 -21.48 -15.96
C ARG A 77 15.11 -22.92 -15.43
N ALA A 78 13.96 -23.59 -15.48
CA ALA A 78 13.91 -24.92 -16.04
C ALA A 78 14.43 -24.74 -17.48
N LEU A 79 15.74 -24.55 -17.56
CA LEU A 79 16.54 -24.96 -18.68
C LEU A 79 16.21 -26.44 -18.80
N ASN A 80 15.15 -26.75 -19.53
CA ASN A 80 15.16 -27.94 -20.34
C ASN A 80 16.29 -27.72 -21.34
N VAL A 81 17.54 -27.94 -20.92
CA VAL A 81 18.66 -28.18 -21.83
C VAL A 81 18.36 -29.52 -22.50
N ASN A 82 17.42 -29.52 -23.44
CA ASN A 82 17.42 -30.55 -24.46
C ASN A 82 18.49 -30.14 -25.45
N LEU A 83 19.70 -30.63 -25.16
CA LEU A 83 20.84 -30.64 -26.06
C LEU A 83 20.53 -31.66 -27.17
N PRO A 84 20.29 -31.26 -28.44
CA PRO A 84 20.41 -32.21 -29.53
C PRO A 84 21.90 -32.46 -29.79
N LEU A 85 22.26 -33.74 -29.91
CA LEU A 85 23.57 -34.25 -30.32
C LEU A 85 24.04 -33.66 -31.66
#